data_AF-A0A831TP12-F1
#
_entry.id   AF-A0A831TP12-F1
#
_cell.length_a   1.000
_cell.length_b   1.000
_cell.length_c   1.000
_cell.angle_alpha   90.00
_cell.angle_beta   90.00
_cell.angle_gamma   90.00
#
_symmetry.space_group_name_H-M   'P 1'
#
loop_
_entity.id
_entity.type
_entity.pdbx_description
1 polymer ?
#
loop_
_entity_poly.entity_id
_entity_poly.type
_entity_poly.pdbx_seq_one_letter_code
_entity_poly.pdbx_strand_id
1 'polypeptide(L)'
;MVVELDGSEGDLDAAIAYLERRGVRVRPLARRKVQLKYPEPLIKEPVLFQMAMRYYVVPNIRRARVTESVGEMVLELEGTREGLEAGIRYLEERGIQVQPLEGDVVE
;
A
#
# COMPACT_ATOMS: atom_id res chain seq x y z
N MET A 1 0.42 25.61 -15.40
CA MET A 1 1.45 25.19 -16.40
C MET A 1 1.16 23.74 -16.70
N VAL A 2 0.93 23.41 -17.97
CA VAL A 2 0.67 22.04 -18.43
C VAL A 2 1.93 21.59 -19.16
N VAL A 3 2.47 20.44 -18.78
CA VAL A 3 3.60 19.79 -19.46
C VAL A 3 3.04 18.50 -20.04
N GLU A 4 3.12 18.35 -21.35
CA GLU A 4 2.78 17.09 -22.03
C GLU A 4 4.02 16.20 -22.01
N LEU A 5 3.84 14.97 -21.52
CA LEU A 5 4.86 13.94 -21.41
C LEU A 5 4.37 12.71 -22.19
N ASP A 6 5.26 12.04 -22.91
CA ASP A 6 5.02 10.82 -23.67
C ASP A 6 4.84 9.57 -22.79
N GLY A 7 5.07 9.69 -21.48
CA GLY A 7 4.83 8.65 -20.49
C GLY A 7 5.96 7.62 -20.38
N SER A 8 7.11 7.85 -21.02
CA SER A 8 8.32 7.06 -20.82
C SER A 8 8.90 7.23 -19.42
N GLU A 9 9.79 6.32 -19.01
CA GLU A 9 10.48 6.39 -17.71
C GLU A 9 11.33 7.67 -17.57
N GLY A 10 11.99 8.09 -18.66
CA GLY A 10 12.73 9.34 -18.71
C GLY A 10 11.84 10.59 -18.57
N ASP A 11 10.60 10.50 -19.06
CA ASP A 11 9.61 11.57 -18.91
C ASP A 11 9.11 11.71 -17.48
N LEU A 12 8.96 10.60 -16.76
CA LEU A 12 8.61 10.61 -15.33
C LEU A 12 9.72 11.27 -14.50
N ASP A 13 10.98 10.93 -14.75
CA ASP A 13 12.13 11.53 -14.07
C ASP A 13 12.22 13.05 -14.32
N ALA A 14 11.97 13.48 -15.57
CA ALA A 14 11.90 14.89 -15.92
C ALA A 14 10.75 15.61 -15.21
N ALA A 15 9.58 14.97 -15.08
CA ALA A 15 8.43 15.51 -14.35
C ALA A 15 8.74 15.69 -12.87
N ILE A 16 9.35 14.68 -12.23
CA ILE A 16 9.76 14.71 -10.83
C ILE A 16 10.73 15.86 -10.60
N ALA A 17 11.80 15.93 -11.40
CA ALA A 17 12.80 16.99 -11.29
C ALA A 17 12.19 18.40 -11.49
N TYR A 18 11.21 18.55 -12.39
CA TYR A 18 10.49 19.80 -12.58
C TYR A 18 9.66 20.18 -11.33
N LEU A 19 8.91 19.24 -10.76
CA LEU A 19 8.09 19.46 -9.57
C LEU A 19 8.95 19.83 -8.35
N GLU A 20 10.08 19.16 -8.17
CA GLU A 20 11.01 19.44 -7.07
C GLU A 20 11.62 20.84 -7.15
N ARG A 21 12.02 21.29 -8.35
CA ARG A 21 12.50 22.68 -8.57
C ARG A 21 11.45 23.74 -8.21
N ARG A 22 10.16 23.37 -8.21
CA ARG A 22 9.04 24.23 -7.82
C ARG A 22 8.69 24.13 -6.33
N GLY A 23 9.49 23.40 -5.54
CA GLY A 23 9.26 23.17 -4.12
C GLY A 23 8.19 22.12 -3.82
N VAL A 24 7.75 21.36 -4.82
CA VAL A 24 6.81 20.24 -4.62
C VAL A 24 7.60 19.00 -4.22
N ARG A 25 7.28 18.42 -3.06
CA ARG A 25 7.86 17.14 -2.65
C ARG A 25 7.16 15.99 -3.39
N VAL A 26 7.91 15.27 -4.20
CA VAL A 26 7.45 14.00 -4.80
C VAL A 26 7.99 12.84 -3.95
N ARG A 27 7.16 11.83 -3.72
CA ARG A 27 7.59 10.60 -3.04
C ARG A 27 7.29 9.41 -3.96
N PRO A 28 8.29 8.57 -4.28
CA PRO A 28 8.05 7.40 -5.11
C PRO A 28 7.08 6.44 -4.41
N LEU A 29 6.15 5.90 -5.18
CA LEU A 29 5.26 4.84 -4.72
C LEU A 29 5.91 3.48 -4.95
N ALA A 30 5.64 2.56 -4.03
CA ALA A 30 6.04 1.17 -4.10
C ALA A 30 4.81 0.28 -3.98
N ARG A 31 4.97 -1.00 -4.32
CA ARG A 31 3.94 -2.03 -4.19
C ARG A 31 4.44 -3.19 -3.34
N ARG A 32 3.55 -3.78 -2.53
CA ARG A 32 3.83 -4.99 -1.75
C ARG A 32 2.63 -5.93 -1.82
N LYS A 33 2.82 -7.17 -2.27
CA LYS A 33 1.83 -8.23 -2.13
C LYS A 33 1.92 -8.89 -0.76
N VAL A 34 0.78 -8.97 -0.09
CA VAL A 34 0.67 -9.56 1.24
C VAL A 34 -0.57 -10.45 1.34
N GLN A 35 -0.47 -11.48 2.17
CA GLN A 35 -1.62 -12.18 2.71
C GLN A 35 -1.90 -11.68 4.14
N LEU A 36 -3.16 -11.34 4.40
CA LEU A 36 -3.66 -11.00 5.73
C LEU A 36 -4.47 -12.15 6.31
N LYS A 37 -4.31 -12.42 7.61
CA LYS A 37 -5.22 -13.26 8.39
C LYS A 37 -5.71 -12.50 9.61
N TYR A 38 -7.01 -12.30 9.67
CA TYR A 38 -7.70 -11.61 10.76
C TYR A 38 -8.02 -12.59 11.88
N PRO A 39 -7.74 -12.26 13.14
CA PRO A 39 -8.37 -12.95 14.25
C PRO A 39 -9.88 -12.63 14.25
N GLU A 40 -10.69 -13.58 14.70
CA GLU A 40 -12.15 -13.51 14.66
C GLU A 40 -12.75 -12.20 15.21
N PRO A 41 -12.29 -11.65 16.37
CA PRO A 41 -12.83 -10.40 16.89
C PRO A 41 -12.64 -9.18 15.98
N LEU A 42 -11.68 -9.21 15.06
CA LEU A 42 -11.36 -8.10 14.16
C LEU A 42 -12.04 -8.20 12.79
N ILE A 43 -12.75 -9.29 12.48
CA ILE A 43 -13.43 -9.46 11.20
C ILE A 43 -14.49 -8.37 10.97
N LYS A 44 -15.14 -7.91 12.05
CA LYS A 44 -16.18 -6.87 12.02
C LYS A 44 -15.61 -5.45 12.11
N GLU A 45 -14.30 -5.32 12.33
CA GLU A 45 -13.63 -4.03 12.50
C GLU A 45 -13.06 -3.52 11.17
N PRO A 46 -13.17 -2.21 10.86
CA PRO A 46 -12.71 -1.64 9.59
C PRO A 46 -11.20 -1.39 9.57
N VAL A 47 -10.40 -2.34 10.09
CA VAL A 47 -8.95 -2.15 10.31
C VAL A 47 -8.19 -1.86 9.01
N LEU A 48 -8.54 -2.55 7.92
CA LEU A 48 -7.94 -2.28 6.60
C LEU A 48 -8.20 -0.84 6.12
N PHE A 49 -9.43 -0.34 6.32
CA PHE A 49 -9.78 1.03 5.96
C PHE A 49 -9.06 2.05 6.84
N GLN A 50 -8.95 1.79 8.15
CA GLN A 50 -8.21 2.66 9.07
C GLN A 50 -6.72 2.75 8.69
N MET A 51 -6.12 1.62 8.29
CA MET A 51 -4.75 1.58 7.77
C MET A 51 -4.61 2.42 6.49
N ALA A 52 -5.50 2.20 5.51
CA ALA A 52 -5.47 2.88 4.23
C ALA A 52 -5.52 4.41 4.38
N MET A 53 -6.44 4.90 5.22
CA MET A 53 -6.61 6.33 5.47
C MET A 53 -5.47 6.95 6.29
N ARG A 54 -4.96 6.23 7.30
CA ARG A 54 -3.94 6.76 8.21
C ARG A 54 -2.57 6.87 7.54
N TYR A 55 -2.23 5.92 6.67
CA TYR A 55 -0.90 5.79 6.08
C TYR A 55 -0.87 6.06 4.57
N TYR A 56 -1.99 6.51 3.99
CA TYR A 56 -2.13 6.78 2.56
C TYR A 56 -1.71 5.58 1.71
N VAL A 57 -2.10 4.39 2.16
CA VAL A 57 -1.86 3.12 1.45
C VAL A 57 -3.15 2.74 0.74
N VAL A 58 -3.04 2.43 -0.54
CA VAL A 58 -4.15 1.99 -1.38
C VAL A 58 -4.16 0.46 -1.43
N PRO A 59 -5.14 -0.22 -0.81
CA PRO A 59 -5.27 -1.66 -0.91
C PRO A 59 -5.99 -2.05 -2.20
N ASN A 60 -5.38 -2.93 -2.99
CA ASN A 60 -5.99 -3.61 -4.12
C ASN A 60 -6.24 -5.08 -3.77
N ILE A 61 -7.51 -5.47 -3.59
CA ILE A 61 -7.90 -6.81 -3.16
C ILE A 61 -7.82 -7.78 -4.35
N ARG A 62 -6.95 -8.78 -4.24
CA ARG A 62 -6.79 -9.83 -5.27
C ARG A 62 -7.63 -11.07 -4.99
N ARG A 63 -7.76 -11.42 -3.71
CA ARG A 63 -8.62 -12.51 -3.22
C ARG A 63 -9.05 -12.21 -1.80
N ALA A 64 -10.28 -12.53 -1.44
CA ALA A 64 -10.74 -12.46 -0.07
C ALA A 64 -11.69 -13.62 0.24
N ARG A 65 -11.53 -14.20 1.43
CA ARG A 65 -12.50 -15.10 2.05
C ARG A 65 -12.87 -14.50 3.39
N VAL A 66 -14.08 -13.95 3.46
CA VAL A 66 -14.62 -13.31 4.66
C VAL A 66 -15.94 -13.97 5.02
N THR A 67 -16.01 -14.55 6.22
CA THR A 67 -17.22 -15.08 6.86
C THR A 67 -17.28 -14.54 8.28
N GLU A 68 -18.23 -14.99 9.10
CA GLU A 68 -18.30 -14.57 10.52
C GLU A 68 -17.06 -14.99 11.34
N SER A 69 -16.36 -16.05 10.93
CA SER A 69 -15.23 -16.64 11.67
C SER A 69 -13.93 -16.74 10.86
N VAL A 70 -13.96 -16.43 9.57
CA VAL A 70 -12.78 -16.47 8.68
C VAL A 70 -12.56 -15.10 8.09
N GLY A 71 -11.37 -14.53 8.26
CA GLY A 71 -10.94 -13.32 7.56
C GLY A 71 -9.57 -13.52 6.94
N GLU A 72 -9.52 -13.98 5.70
CA GLU A 72 -8.28 -14.14 4.95
C GLU A 72 -8.32 -13.32 3.66
N MET A 73 -7.26 -12.55 3.39
CA MET A 73 -7.19 -11.70 2.21
C MET A 73 -5.82 -11.79 1.56
N VAL A 74 -5.77 -11.67 0.24
CA VAL A 74 -4.55 -11.41 -0.53
C VAL A 74 -4.71 -10.04 -1.16
N LEU A 75 -3.76 -9.16 -0.87
CA LEU A 75 -3.76 -7.75 -1.26
C LEU A 75 -2.48 -7.43 -2.02
N GLU A 76 -2.57 -6.50 -2.96
CA GLU A 76 -1.45 -5.65 -3.34
C GLU A 76 -1.65 -4.29 -2.69
N LEU A 77 -0.69 -3.86 -1.87
CA LEU A 77 -0.70 -2.55 -1.22
C LEU A 77 0.18 -1.60 -2.03
N GLU A 78 -0.33 -0.42 -2.37
CA GLU A 78 0.42 0.64 -3.03
C GLU A 78 0.52 1.87 -2.13
N GLY A 79 1.71 2.47 -2.04
CA GLY A 79 1.93 3.66 -1.22
C GLY A 79 3.40 4.05 -1.19
N THR A 80 3.74 5.14 -0.52
CA THR A 80 5.16 5.47 -0.23
C THR A 80 5.80 4.36 0.59
N ARG A 81 7.13 4.15 0.50
CA ARG A 81 7.84 3.12 1.28
C ARG A 81 7.54 3.25 2.79
N GLU A 82 7.60 4.47 3.32
CA GLU A 82 7.33 4.75 4.74
C GLU A 82 5.86 4.49 5.11
N GLY A 83 4.94 4.84 4.21
CA GLY A 83 3.51 4.58 4.38
C GLY A 83 3.18 3.08 4.41
N LEU A 84 3.80 2.29 3.53
CA LEU A 84 3.66 0.84 3.51
C LEU A 84 4.22 0.20 4.78
N GLU A 85 5.43 0.57 5.20
CA GLU A 85 6.04 0.06 6.43
C GLU A 85 5.19 0.40 7.67
N ALA A 86 4.73 1.64 7.79
CA ALA A 86 3.90 2.06 8.89
C ALA A 86 2.50 1.42 8.86
N GLY A 87 1.93 1.23 7.67
CA GLY A 87 0.64 0.58 7.48
C GLY A 87 0.68 -0.91 7.80
N ILE A 88 1.71 -1.63 7.36
CA ILE A 88 1.92 -3.04 7.69
C ILE A 88 2.11 -3.21 9.20
N ARG A 89 3.00 -2.42 9.81
CA ARG A 89 3.22 -2.46 11.26
C ARG A 89 1.94 -2.19 12.04
N TYR A 90 1.12 -1.25 11.60
CA TYR A 90 -0.18 -0.98 12.23
C TYR A 90 -1.12 -2.19 12.18
N LEU A 91 -1.18 -2.94 11.07
CA LEU A 91 -1.97 -4.16 10.99
C LEU A 91 -1.46 -5.22 11.99
N GLU A 92 -0.15 -5.40 12.06
CA GLU A 92 0.51 -6.33 12.99
C GLU A 92 0.26 -5.95 14.45
N GLU A 93 0.39 -4.67 14.81
CA GLU A 93 0.10 -4.13 16.15
C GLU A 93 -1.37 -4.32 16.55
N ARG A 94 -2.29 -4.33 15.59
CA ARG A 94 -3.71 -4.65 15.81
C ARG A 94 -3.95 -6.15 15.98
N GLY A 95 -2.96 -7.01 15.75
CA GLY A 95 -3.07 -8.46 15.87
C GLY A 95 -3.46 -9.17 14.56
N ILE A 96 -3.46 -8.47 13.42
CA ILE A 96 -3.65 -9.10 12.10
C ILE A 96 -2.31 -9.70 11.68
N GLN A 97 -2.30 -10.98 11.28
CA GLN A 97 -1.09 -11.57 10.71
C GLN A 97 -0.90 -11.07 9.28
N VAL A 98 0.29 -10.53 9.00
CA VAL A 98 0.71 -10.08 7.67
C VAL A 98 1.82 -11.01 7.19
N GLN A 99 1.62 -11.64 6.04
CA GLN A 99 2.61 -12.51 5.41
C GLN A 99 2.96 -11.95 4.03
N PRO A 100 4.21 -11.53 3.77
CA PRO A 100 4.65 -11.18 2.42
C PRO A 100 4.48 -12.38 1.48
N LEU A 101 4.03 -12.12 0.25
CA LEU A 101 4.02 -13.16 -0.79
C LEU A 101 5.33 -13.12 -1.56
N GLU A 102 5.97 -14.29 -1.74
CA GLU A 102 7.26 -14.41 -2.41
C GLU A 102 7.23 -13.84 -3.84
N GLY A 103 8.29 -13.12 -4.22
CA GLY A 103 8.48 -12.51 -5.54
C GLY A 103 8.46 -10.97 -5.59
N ASP A 104 8.17 -10.28 -4.48
CA ASP A 104 8.04 -8.81 -4.42
C ASP A 104 9.10 -8.11 -3.53
N VAL A 105 10.14 -8.83 -3.07
CA VAL A 105 11.32 -8.21 -2.44
C VAL A 105 12.23 -7.71 -3.56
N VAL A 106 11.93 -6.53 -4.11
CA VAL A 106 12.94 -5.75 -4.81
C VAL A 106 13.78 -5.07 -3.73
N GLU A 107 15.08 -5.41 -3.67
CA GLU A 107 16.12 -4.67 -2.93
C GLU A 107 16.08 -3.18 -3.28
#